data_AF-A0A1G2ZTS1-F1
#
_entry.id   AF-A0A1G2ZTS1-F1
#
_cell.length_a   1.000
_cell.length_b   1.000
_cell.length_c   1.000
_cell.angle_alpha   90.00
_cell.angle_beta   90.00
_cell.angle_gamma   90.00
#
_symmetry.space_group_name_H-M   'P 1'
#
loop_
_entity.id
_entity.type
_entity.pdbx_description
1 polymer ?
#
loop_
_entity_poly.entity_id
_entity_poly.type
_entity_poly.pdbx_seq_one_letter_code
_entity_poly.pdbx_strand_id
1 'polypeptide(L)'
;MIVLIVVVGPPIETLLMGPVLHILSFVTKRSIPLAAMSAFVWACLHSIAAPAWGLGVIWPFFVFSCSYLAWRRRGWWRAIFVTSCVHAFQNLLPAIATVATQ
;
A
#
# COMPACT_ATOMS: atom_id res chain seq x y z
N MET A 1 -14.25 -13.27 2.03
CA MET A 1 -13.21 -12.49 2.75
C MET A 1 -11.85 -12.56 2.06
N ILE A 2 -11.24 -13.75 1.90
CA ILE A 2 -9.88 -13.89 1.32
C ILE A 2 -9.73 -13.24 -0.07
N VAL A 3 -10.65 -13.50 -1.01
CA VAL A 3 -10.58 -12.93 -2.37
C VAL A 3 -10.55 -11.40 -2.35
N LEU A 4 -11.32 -10.78 -1.46
CA LEU A 4 -11.35 -9.32 -1.31
C LEU A 4 -10.01 -8.80 -0.77
N ILE A 5 -9.46 -9.44 0.26
CA ILE A 5 -8.24 -9.00 0.96
C ILE A 5 -6.96 -9.23 0.12
N VAL A 6 -6.93 -10.30 -0.69
CA VAL A 6 -5.73 -10.74 -1.42
C VAL A 6 -5.77 -10.39 -2.90
N VAL A 7 -6.94 -10.43 -3.55
CA VAL A 7 -7.04 -10.28 -5.02
C VAL A 7 -7.57 -8.92 -5.42
N VAL A 8 -8.60 -8.42 -4.73
CA VAL A 8 -9.32 -7.20 -5.15
C VAL A 8 -8.80 -5.93 -4.48
N GLY A 9 -8.57 -5.96 -3.16
CA GLY A 9 -8.07 -4.83 -2.38
C GLY A 9 -6.71 -4.32 -2.85
N PRO A 10 -5.68 -5.19 -3.00
CA PRO A 10 -4.33 -4.74 -3.32
C PRO A 10 -4.22 -3.94 -4.62
N PRO A 11 -4.86 -4.33 -5.75
CA PRO A 11 -4.91 -3.50 -6.95
C PRO A 11 -5.56 -2.14 -6.75
N ILE A 12 -6.71 -2.08 -6.06
CA ILE A 12 -7.46 -0.83 -5.83
C ILE A 12 -6.63 0.14 -4.99
N GLU A 13 -6.08 -0.33 -3.87
CA GLU A 13 -5.26 0.51 -2.99
C GLU A 13 -3.97 0.97 -3.68
N THR A 14 -3.35 0.10 -4.49
CA THR A 14 -2.16 0.47 -5.27
C THR A 14 -2.49 1.54 -6.32
N LEU A 15 -3.65 1.44 -6.97
CA LEU A 15 -4.13 2.45 -7.92
C LEU A 15 -4.35 3.79 -7.23
N LEU A 16 -4.93 3.82 -6.03
CA LEU A 16 -5.12 5.03 -5.23
C LEU A 16 -3.80 5.60 -4.69
N MET A 17 -2.82 4.74 -4.38
CA MET A 17 -1.51 5.15 -3.89
C MET A 17 -0.72 5.93 -4.95
N GLY A 18 -0.94 5.65 -6.24
CA GLY A 18 -0.27 6.35 -7.34
C GLY A 18 -0.51 7.86 -7.34
N PRO A 19 -1.77 8.34 -7.35
CA PRO A 19 -2.12 9.75 -7.18
C PRO A 19 -1.61 10.36 -5.87
N VAL A 20 -1.71 9.65 -4.74
CA VAL A 20 -1.18 10.13 -3.46
C VAL A 20 0.32 10.41 -3.56
N LEU A 21 1.09 9.45 -4.07
CA LEU A 21 2.53 9.63 -4.32
C LEU A 21 2.82 10.74 -5.34
N HIS A 22 1.95 10.93 -6.33
CA HIS A 22 2.11 12.02 -7.29
C HIS A 22 1.91 13.39 -6.62
N ILE A 23 0.88 13.56 -5.81
CA ILE A 23 0.61 14.79 -5.06
C ILE A 23 1.75 15.06 -4.07
N LEU A 24 2.15 14.06 -3.28
CA LEU A 24 3.25 14.21 -2.32
C LEU A 24 4.59 14.52 -3.00
N SER A 25 4.75 14.16 -4.29
CA SER A 25 5.96 14.49 -5.05
C SER A 25 6.14 15.99 -5.29
N PHE A 26 5.12 16.82 -5.05
CA PHE A 26 5.28 18.28 -5.05
C PHE A 26 6.07 18.78 -3.83
N VAL A 27 6.12 18.02 -2.74
CA VAL A 27 6.90 18.35 -1.54
C VAL A 27 8.35 17.87 -1.66
N THR A 28 8.57 16.65 -2.15
CA THR A 28 9.91 16.06 -2.30
C THR A 28 9.99 15.13 -3.50
N LYS A 29 11.15 15.15 -4.20
CA LYS A 29 11.46 14.23 -5.29
C LYS A 29 12.26 13.01 -4.84
N ARG A 30 12.71 12.98 -3.58
CA ARG A 30 13.50 11.86 -3.02
C ARG A 30 12.58 10.69 -2.70
N SER A 31 12.92 9.49 -3.17
CA SER A 31 12.03 8.32 -3.07
C SER A 31 11.74 7.88 -1.63
N ILE A 32 12.74 7.87 -0.75
CA ILE A 32 12.55 7.40 0.64
C ILE A 32 11.65 8.34 1.45
N PRO A 33 11.90 9.67 1.50
CA PRO A 33 10.98 10.59 2.17
C PRO A 33 9.57 10.56 1.58
N LEU A 34 9.45 10.46 0.24
CA LEU A 34 8.16 10.38 -0.43
C LEU A 34 7.37 9.12 -0.02
N ALA A 35 8.05 7.98 0.07
CA ALA A 35 7.46 6.73 0.54
C ALA A 35 7.04 6.81 2.02
N ALA A 36 7.86 7.44 2.87
CA ALA A 36 7.53 7.64 4.28
C ALA A 36 6.30 8.54 4.47
N MET A 37 6.21 9.64 3.71
CA MET A 37 5.03 10.51 3.72
C MET A 37 3.77 9.77 3.26
N SER A 38 3.87 8.97 2.19
CA SER A 38 2.76 8.15 1.70
C SER A 38 2.32 7.13 2.75
N ALA A 39 3.26 6.43 3.38
CA ALA A 39 2.98 5.49 4.46
C ALA A 39 2.23 6.15 5.62
N PHE A 40 2.62 7.35 6.01
CA PHE A 40 1.95 8.12 7.05
C PHE A 40 0.51 8.50 6.65
N VAL A 41 0.30 8.98 5.43
CA VAL A 41 -1.05 9.27 4.90
C VAL A 41 -1.94 8.03 4.97
N TRP A 42 -1.43 6.87 4.52
CA TRP A 42 -2.18 5.61 4.56
C TRP A 42 -2.45 5.12 5.98
N ALA A 43 -1.51 5.29 6.90
CA ALA A 43 -1.71 4.97 8.31
C ALA A 43 -2.83 5.84 8.91
N CYS A 44 -2.82 7.15 8.66
CA CYS A 44 -3.89 8.05 9.11
C CYS A 44 -5.25 7.66 8.53
N LEU A 45 -5.34 7.41 7.23
CA LEU A 45 -6.59 7.01 6.57
C LEU A 45 -7.19 5.74 7.19
N HIS A 46 -6.36 4.74 7.48
CA HIS A 46 -6.82 3.52 8.12
C HIS A 46 -7.18 3.71 9.59
N SER A 47 -6.46 4.60 10.30
CA SER A 47 -6.79 4.95 11.68
C SER A 47 -8.12 5.67 11.85
N ILE A 48 -8.71 6.25 10.78
CA ILE A 48 -10.06 6.83 10.82
C ILE A 48 -11.12 5.74 11.07
N ALA A 49 -10.97 4.57 10.43
CA ALA A 49 -11.90 3.46 10.60
C ALA A 49 -11.63 2.64 11.87
N ALA A 50 -10.34 2.44 12.18
CA ALA A 50 -9.91 1.69 13.35
C ALA A 50 -8.57 2.27 13.88
N PRO A 51 -8.54 2.99 15.00
CA PRO A 51 -7.38 3.79 15.42
C PRO A 51 -6.05 3.04 15.46
N ALA A 52 -6.03 1.81 15.97
CA ALA A 52 -4.83 0.99 16.06
C ALA A 52 -4.37 0.38 14.71
N TRP A 53 -5.24 0.34 13.70
CA TRP A 53 -4.95 -0.29 12.41
C TRP A 53 -3.82 0.42 11.67
N GLY A 54 -3.76 1.76 11.77
CA GLY A 54 -2.69 2.57 11.18
C GLY A 54 -1.28 2.10 11.58
N LEU A 55 -1.11 1.64 12.83
CA LEU A 55 0.18 1.15 13.34
C LEU A 55 0.61 -0.16 12.64
N GLY A 56 -0.33 -1.02 12.28
CA GLY A 56 -0.05 -2.27 11.58
C GLY A 56 0.26 -2.05 10.09
N VAL A 57 -0.40 -1.09 9.46
CA VAL A 57 -0.29 -0.89 8.00
C VAL A 57 0.81 0.10 7.58
N ILE A 58 1.31 0.94 8.49
CA ILE A 58 2.32 1.95 8.16
C ILE A 58 3.57 1.34 7.51
N TRP A 59 4.08 0.24 8.04
CA TRP A 59 5.27 -0.42 7.51
C TRP A 59 5.01 -1.07 6.14
N PRO A 60 3.96 -1.90 5.96
CA PRO A 60 3.55 -2.37 4.63
C PRO A 60 3.42 -1.25 3.59
N PHE A 61 2.71 -0.17 3.88
CA PHE A 61 2.52 0.93 2.92
C PHE A 61 3.81 1.68 2.60
N PHE A 62 4.78 1.73 3.52
CA PHE A 62 6.12 2.21 3.21
C PHE A 62 6.82 1.33 2.17
N VAL A 63 6.79 0.01 2.36
CA VAL A 63 7.38 -0.97 1.42
C VAL A 63 6.67 -0.92 0.06
N PHE A 64 5.34 -0.85 0.05
CA PHE A 64 4.55 -0.73 -1.17
C PHE A 64 4.88 0.56 -1.93
N SER A 65 4.99 1.68 -1.20
CA SER A 65 5.38 2.96 -1.79
C SER A 65 6.78 2.90 -2.40
N CYS A 66 7.74 2.25 -1.73
CA CYS A 66 9.09 2.03 -2.27
C CYS A 66 9.05 1.18 -3.55
N SER A 67 8.29 0.08 -3.54
CA SER A 67 8.10 -0.79 -4.71
C SER A 67 7.51 -0.02 -5.88
N TYR A 68 6.42 0.73 -5.65
CA TYR A 68 5.76 1.53 -6.68
C TYR A 68 6.71 2.56 -7.29
N LEU A 69 7.45 3.31 -6.46
CA LEU A 69 8.39 4.32 -6.93
C LEU A 69 9.55 3.72 -7.72
N ALA A 70 10.05 2.54 -7.33
CA ALA A 70 11.10 1.82 -8.04
C ALA A 70 10.63 1.36 -9.43
N TRP A 71 9.43 0.78 -9.51
CA TRP A 71 8.88 0.23 -10.75
C TRP A 71 8.24 1.26 -11.67
N ARG A 72 7.81 2.42 -11.15
CA ARG A 72 7.22 3.52 -11.95
C ARG A 72 8.16 4.00 -13.05
N ARG A 73 9.48 3.99 -12.82
CA ARG A 73 10.49 4.34 -13.82
C ARG A 73 10.50 3.40 -15.04
N ARG A 74 9.99 2.17 -14.88
CA ARG A 74 9.92 1.14 -15.92
C ARG A 74 8.54 1.04 -16.60
N GLY A 75 7.56 1.82 -16.14
CA GLY A 75 6.20 1.86 -16.65
C GLY A 75 5.16 1.89 -15.53
N TRP A 76 4.10 2.68 -15.73
CA TRP A 76 3.03 2.84 -14.74
C TRP A 76 2.32 1.52 -14.41
N TRP A 77 1.95 0.75 -15.43
CA TRP A 77 1.31 -0.57 -15.23
C TRP A 77 2.20 -1.58 -14.51
N ARG A 78 3.53 -1.52 -14.71
CA ARG A 78 4.49 -2.38 -13.99
C ARG A 78 4.53 -2.01 -12.50
N ALA A 79 4.46 -0.72 -12.18
CA ALA A 79 4.41 -0.25 -10.80
C ALA A 79 3.16 -0.74 -10.08
N ILE A 80 1.99 -0.63 -10.73
CA ILE A 80 0.73 -1.16 -10.22
C ILE A 80 0.86 -2.66 -10.01
N PHE A 81 1.15 -3.43 -11.06
CA PHE A 81 1.17 -4.89 -11.00
C PHE A 81 2.12 -5.43 -9.93
N VAL A 82 3.40 -5.02 -9.95
CA VAL A 82 4.39 -5.56 -9.01
C VAL A 82 4.06 -5.16 -7.58
N THR A 83 3.60 -3.93 -7.35
CA THR A 83 3.24 -3.49 -6.00
C THR A 83 1.99 -4.20 -5.49
N SER A 84 0.99 -4.40 -6.34
CA SER A 84 -0.21 -5.17 -6.00
C SER A 84 0.12 -6.62 -5.69
N CYS A 85 1.09 -7.25 -6.37
CA CYS A 85 1.56 -8.59 -6.02
C CYS A 85 2.22 -8.61 -4.63
N VAL A 86 3.14 -7.67 -4.35
CA VAL A 86 3.79 -7.57 -3.03
C VAL A 86 2.75 -7.35 -1.92
N HIS A 87 1.75 -6.52 -2.19
CA HIS A 87 0.66 -6.25 -1.27
C HIS A 87 -0.24 -7.47 -1.07
N ALA A 88 -0.61 -8.18 -2.14
CA ALA A 88 -1.35 -9.44 -2.05
C ALA A 88 -0.62 -10.49 -1.18
N PHE A 89 0.70 -10.63 -1.36
CA PHE A 89 1.51 -11.53 -0.53
C PHE A 89 1.54 -11.12 0.94
N GLN A 90 1.70 -9.82 1.23
CA GLN A 90 1.63 -9.30 2.60
C GLN A 90 0.27 -9.61 3.26
N ASN A 91 -0.80 -9.52 2.47
CA ASN A 91 -2.18 -9.73 2.95
C ASN A 91 -2.57 -11.19 3.07
N LEU A 92 -1.76 -12.15 2.59
CA LEU A 92 -2.10 -13.57 2.61
C LEU A 92 -2.22 -14.11 4.04
N LEU A 93 -1.25 -13.82 4.91
CA LEU A 93 -1.28 -14.28 6.31
C LEU A 93 -2.44 -13.64 7.11
N PRO A 94 -2.65 -12.31 7.06
CA PRO A 94 -3.84 -11.69 7.65
C PRO A 94 -5.15 -12.29 7.12
N ALA A 95 -5.26 -12.54 5.81
CA ALA A 95 -6.47 -13.12 5.22
C ALA A 95 -6.75 -14.52 5.76
N ILE A 96 -5.73 -15.38 5.87
CA ILE A 96 -5.87 -16.72 6.46
C ILE A 96 -6.29 -16.61 7.93
N ALA A 97 -5.64 -15.74 8.71
CA ALA A 97 -5.96 -15.52 10.11
C ALA A 97 -7.43 -15.10 10.31
N THR A 98 -7.95 -14.18 9.47
CA THR A 98 -9.35 -13.74 9.58
C THR A 98 -10.37 -14.84 9.32
N VAL A 99 -10.04 -15.85 8.51
CA VAL A 99 -10.92 -17.02 8.30
C VAL A 99 -10.80 -18.03 9.43
N ALA A 100 -9.61 -18.20 10.01
CA ALA A 100 -9.39 -19.14 11.12
C ALA A 100 -10.03 -18.68 12.44
N THR A 101 -10.31 -17.39 12.59
CA THR A 101 -10.93 -16.79 13.79
C THR A 101 -12.42 -16.47 13.63
N GLN A 102 -13.02 -16.80 12.49
CA GLN A 102 -14.47 -16.71 12.23
C GLN A 102 -15.14 -18.05 12.52
#